data_AF-A0A7Z7BZ01-F1
#
_entry.id   AF-A0A7Z7BZ01-F1
#
_cell.length_a   1.000
_cell.length_b   1.000
_cell.length_c   1.000
_cell.angle_alpha   90.00
_cell.angle_beta   90.00
_cell.angle_gamma   90.00
#
_symmetry.space_group_name_H-M   'P 1'
#
loop_
_entity.id
_entity.type
_entity.pdbx_description
1 polymer ?
#
loop_
_entity_poly.entity_id
_entity_poly.type
_entity_poly.pdbx_seq_one_letter_code
_entity_poly.pdbx_strand_id
1 'polypeptide(L)' 'MTYIDLPIGLTPRRGAEFHLIRWTRGREEWTAETIIAVYISSTLTEWIVDHHGRRIRLSRQEWLRYLP' A
#
# COMPACT_ATOMS: atom_id res chain seq x y z
N MET A 1 11.94 8.23 13.60
CA MET A 1 11.30 7.41 12.56
C MET A 1 12.35 6.46 12.03
N THR A 2 12.19 5.16 12.28
CA THR A 2 13.16 4.14 11.86
C THR A 2 12.72 3.57 10.52
N TYR A 3 13.52 3.77 9.48
CA TYR A 3 13.33 3.14 8.18
C TYR A 3 13.89 1.72 8.29
N ILE A 4 13.10 0.73 7.88
CA ILE A 4 13.53 -0.66 7.78
C ILE A 4 13.49 -1.06 6.32
N ASP A 5 14.51 -1.79 5.90
CA ASP A 5 14.45 -2.62 4.71
C ASP A 5 13.48 -3.77 5.02
N LEU A 6 12.29 -3.77 4.41
CA LEU A 6 11.50 -5.01 4.37
C LEU A 6 12.33 -6.08 3.65
N PRO A 7 12.12 -7.37 3.91
CA PRO A 7 12.78 -8.42 3.15
C PRO A 7 12.68 -8.10 1.65
N ILE A 8 13.83 -8.14 0.97
CA ILE A 8 14.13 -7.50 -0.33
C ILE A 8 13.12 -7.87 -1.45
N GLY A 9 12.27 -8.89 -1.27
CA GLY A 9 11.18 -9.25 -2.19
C GLY A 9 9.82 -8.56 -1.94
N LEU A 10 9.54 -8.05 -0.74
CA LEU A 10 8.21 -7.50 -0.39
C LEU A 10 8.10 -5.98 -0.53
N THR A 11 9.22 -5.25 -0.63
CA THR A 11 9.21 -3.82 -0.96
C THR A 11 9.15 -3.62 -2.46
N PRO A 12 8.22 -2.82 -2.99
CA PRO A 12 8.32 -2.32 -4.36
C PRO A 12 9.61 -1.50 -4.54
N ARG A 13 10.13 -1.42 -5.76
CA ARG A 13 11.19 -0.45 -6.06
C ARG A 13 10.60 0.95 -5.98
N ARG A 14 11.36 1.93 -5.49
CA ARG A 14 10.93 3.33 -5.50
C ARG A 14 10.63 3.76 -6.94
N GLY A 15 9.48 4.40 -7.14
CA GLY A 15 8.97 4.77 -8.46
C GLY A 15 8.23 3.66 -9.19
N ALA A 16 8.19 2.43 -8.66
CA ALA A 16 7.38 1.36 -9.26
C ALA A 16 5.90 1.52 -8.91
N GLU A 17 5.05 1.24 -9.90
CA GLU A 17 3.62 1.09 -9.69
C GLU A 17 3.31 -0.25 -9.02
N PHE A 18 2.35 -0.25 -8.10
CA PHE A 18 1.87 -1.45 -7.44
C PHE A 18 0.42 -1.29 -6.98
N HIS A 19 -0.24 -2.42 -6.80
CA HIS A 19 -1.62 -2.49 -6.35
C HIS A 19 -1.67 -2.62 -4.83
N LEU A 20 -2.49 -1.78 -4.22
CA LEU A 20 -2.88 -1.90 -2.82
C LEU A 20 -4.37 -2.24 -2.76
N ILE A 21 -4.71 -3.25 -1.96
CA ILE A 21 -6.08 -3.72 -1.76
C ILE A 21 -6.43 -3.60 -0.29
N ARG A 22 -7.61 -3.07 -0.01
CA ARG A 22 -8.23 -3.06 1.32
C ARG A 22 -9.59 -3.73 1.23
N TRP A 23 -9.87 -4.61 2.18
CA TRP A 23 -11.19 -5.21 2.34
C TRP A 23 -11.99 -4.43 3.36
N THR A 24 -13.19 -4.01 3.00
CA THR A 24 -14.11 -3.32 3.92
C THR A 24 -15.37 -4.16 4.12
N ARG A 25 -15.82 -4.24 5.38
CA ARG A 25 -17.03 -4.96 5.73
C ARG A 25 -18.23 -4.02 5.57
N GLY A 26 -19.06 -4.27 4.56
CA GLY A 26 -20.38 -3.67 4.44
C GLY A 26 -21.40 -4.36 5.35
N ARG A 27 -22.66 -3.91 5.30
CA ARG A 27 -23.75 -4.51 6.10
C ARG A 27 -23.98 -5.99 5.79
N GLU A 28 -23.82 -6.38 4.53
CA GLU A 28 -24.16 -7.73 4.06
C GLU A 28 -22.95 -8.46 3.47
N GLU A 29 -22.04 -7.74 2.81
CA GLU A 29 -20.91 -8.32 2.07
C GLU A 29 -19.56 -7.66 2.37
N TRP A 30 -18.50 -8.37 1.99
CA TRP A 30 -17.15 -7.80 1.93
C TRP A 30 -16.94 -7.15 0.56
N THR A 31 -16.40 -5.95 0.54
CA THR A 31 -16.02 -5.27 -0.71
C THR A 31 -14.52 -5.02 -0.75
N ALA A 32 -13.92 -5.19 -1.93
CA ALA A 32 -12.52 -4.86 -2.17
C ALA A 32 -12.42 -3.43 -2.71
N GLU A 33 -11.61 -2.62 -2.05
CA GLU A 33 -11.15 -1.34 -2.55
C GLU A 33 -9.72 -1.53 -3.08
N THR A 34 -9.48 -1.19 -4.34
CA THR A 34 -8.16 -1.32 -4.97
C THR A 34 -7.68 0.04 -5.45
N ILE A 35 -6.41 0.36 -5.18
CA ILE A 35 -5.74 1.51 -5.76
C ILE A 35 -4.46 1.08 -6.49
N ILE A 36 -4.13 1.79 -7.55
CA ILE A 36 -2.84 1.72 -8.24
C ILE A 36 -2.03 2.92 -7.77
N ALA A 37 -0.87 2.68 -7.18
CA ALA A 37 -0.06 3.77 -6.62
C ALA A 37 1.42 3.59 -6.98
N VAL A 38 2.15 4.71 -7.01
CA VAL A 38 3.60 4.71 -7.21
C VAL A 38 4.29 4.68 -5.85
N TYR A 39 5.14 3.69 -5.62
CA TYR A 39 5.84 3.53 -4.34
C TYR A 39 6.87 4.65 -4.12
N ILE A 40 6.74 5.41 -3.03
CA ILE A 40 7.72 6.43 -2.61
C ILE A 40 8.61 5.85 -1.51
N SER A 41 7.99 5.38 -0.43
CA SER A 41 8.65 4.76 0.72
C SER A 41 7.61 4.07 1.61
N SER A 42 8.04 3.50 2.74
CA SER A 42 7.14 2.96 3.74
C SER A 42 7.74 3.08 5.14
N THR A 43 6.87 3.00 6.13
CA THR A 43 7.23 2.73 7.53
C THR A 43 6.81 1.30 7.90
N LEU A 44 6.99 0.94 9.17
CA LEU A 44 6.44 -0.29 9.74
C LEU A 44 4.91 -0.39 9.58
N THR A 45 4.21 0.74 9.65
CA THR A 45 2.75 0.78 9.74
C THR A 45 2.09 1.45 8.55
N GLU A 46 2.86 2.14 7.70
CA GLU A 46 2.29 2.91 6.59
C GLU A 46 3.00 2.66 5.26
N TRP A 47 2.21 2.63 4.18
CA TRP A 47 2.67 2.91 2.84
C TRP A 47 2.71 4.42 2.62
N ILE A 48 3.77 4.91 1.99
CA ILE A 48 3.86 6.28 1.51
C ILE A 48 3.96 6.20 -0.01
N VAL A 49 2.92 6.65 -0.69
CA VAL A 49 2.76 6.45 -2.13
C VAL A 49 2.33 7.74 -2.81
N ASP A 50 2.58 7.85 -4.10
CA ASP A 50 1.91 8.83 -4.95
C ASP A 50 0.68 8.18 -5.57
N HIS A 51 -0.45 8.88 -5.50
CA HIS A 51 -1.69 8.51 -6.17
C HIS A 51 -2.24 9.76 -6.85
N HIS A 52 -2.27 9.75 -8.18
CA HIS A 52 -2.68 10.89 -9.01
C HIS A 52 -1.96 12.21 -8.68
N GLY A 53 -0.63 12.15 -8.49
CA GLY A 53 0.18 13.33 -8.16
C GLY A 53 0.04 13.81 -6.72
N ARG A 54 -0.65 13.06 -5.87
CA ARG A 54 -0.82 13.36 -4.45
C ARG A 54 -0.08 12.32 -3.63
N ARG A 55 0.81 12.80 -2.77
CA ARG A 55 1.43 11.97 -1.74
C ARG A 55 0.42 11.63 -0.65
N ILE A 56 0.13 10.34 -0.50
CA ILE A 56 -0.79 9.83 0.52
C ILE A 56 -0.09 8.81 1.42
N ARG A 57 -0.62 8.67 2.65
CA ARG A 57 -0.18 7.69 3.64
C ARG A 57 -1.31 6.71 3.87
N LEU A 58 -1.03 5.42 3.81
CA LEU A 58 -2.03 4.35 3.93
C LEU A 58 -1.60 3.32 4.95
N SER A 59 -2.50 2.90 5.83
CA SER A 59 -2.19 1.87 6.84
C SER A 59 -1.83 0.54 6.17
N ARG A 60 -0.71 -0.07 6.57
CA ARG A 60 -0.30 -1.42 6.10
C ARG A 60 -1.15 -2.54 6.67
N GLN A 61 -1.88 -2.28 7.76
CA GLN A 61 -2.82 -3.24 8.35
C GLN A 61 -4.12 -3.30 7.54
N GLU A 62 -4.48 -2.19 6.88
CA GLU A 62 -5.71 -2.09 6.09
C GLU A 62 -5.44 -2.31 4.60
N TRP A 63 -4.35 -1.76 4.09
CA TRP A 63 -3.96 -1.80 2.69
C TRP A 63 -2.82 -2.79 2.48
N LEU A 64 -3.16 -3.91 1.85
CA LEU A 64 -2.22 -4.99 1.55
C LEU A 64 -1.72 -4.87 0.12
N ARG A 65 -0.42 -5.11 -0.08
CA ARG A 65 0.14 -5.23 -1.41
C ARG A 65 -0.41 -6.51 -2.06
N TYR A 66 -1.02 -6.36 -3.22
CA TYR A 66 -1.37 -7.51 -4.05
C TYR A 66 -0.14 -8.02 -4.79
N LEU A 67 0.10 -9.32 -4.69
CA LEU A 67 1.13 -10.06 -5.41
C LEU A 67 0.39 -11.13 -6.22
N PRO A 68 0.47 -11.13 -7.57
CA PRO A 68 -0.06 -12.22 -8.38
C PRO A 68 0.73 -13.52 -8.19
#